data_AF-A0A800F8T5-F1
#
_entry.id   AF-A0A800F8T5-F1
#
_cell.length_a   1.000
_cell.length_b   1.000
_cell.length_c   1.000
_cell.angle_alpha   90.00
_cell.angle_beta   90.00
_cell.angle_gamma   90.00
#
_symmetry.space_group_name_H-M   'P 1'
#
loop_
_entity.id
_entity.type
_entity.pdbx_description
1 polymer ?
#
loop_
_entity_poly.entity_id
_entity_poly.type
_entity_poly.pdbx_seq_one_letter_code
_entity_poly.pdbx_strand_id
1 'polypeptide(L)'
;MVHGLLALYTVVLAHHAWSGNKKTKDLSDYYVGGRNMGGWVIGLSFFATYASTNSFVGFSGRTYDWGLPWLLFIPMSVAFCLFAWIVVAPRLRSFTEAMDSLTVPDFIGFRFDSTTARVFAAMIVMIP
;
A
#
# COMPACT_ATOMS: atom_id res chain seq x y z
N MET A 1 -9.42 -31.58 -4.87
CA MET A 1 -9.40 -30.43 -5.79
C MET A 1 -9.02 -29.13 -5.09
N VAL A 2 -9.77 -28.66 -4.09
CA VAL A 2 -9.52 -27.38 -3.38
C VAL A 2 -8.14 -27.31 -2.71
N HIS A 3 -7.75 -28.34 -1.95
CA HIS A 3 -6.44 -28.39 -1.27
C HIS A 3 -5.26 -28.32 -2.25
N GLY A 4 -5.39 -28.90 -3.45
CA GLY A 4 -4.36 -28.82 -4.48
C GLY A 4 -4.20 -27.41 -5.06
N LEU A 5 -5.31 -26.70 -5.26
CA LEU A 5 -5.32 -25.29 -5.67
C LEU A 5 -4.68 -24.39 -4.61
N LEU A 6 -5.01 -24.58 -3.33
CA LEU A 6 -4.42 -23.83 -2.23
C LEU A 6 -2.91 -24.09 -2.12
N ALA A 7 -2.48 -25.35 -2.19
CA ALA A 7 -1.07 -25.70 -2.16
C ALA A 7 -0.30 -25.05 -3.33
N LEU A 8 -0.85 -25.11 -4.55
CA LEU A 8 -0.27 -24.46 -5.72
C LEU A 8 -0.13 -22.94 -5.52
N TYR A 9 -1.20 -22.29 -5.05
CA TYR A 9 -1.21 -20.85 -4.76
C TYR A 9 -0.12 -20.47 -3.75
N THR A 10 -0.04 -21.18 -2.62
CA THR A 10 0.97 -20.93 -1.59
C THR A 10 2.39 -21.15 -2.11
N VAL A 11 2.62 -22.19 -2.90
CA VAL A 11 3.93 -22.46 -3.52
C VAL A 11 4.33 -21.34 -4.47
N VAL A 12 3.41 -20.85 -5.30
CA VAL A 12 3.65 -19.72 -6.21
C VAL A 12 4.02 -18.46 -5.43
N LEU A 13 3.28 -18.14 -4.36
CA LEU A 13 3.61 -17.00 -3.49
C LEU A 13 4.98 -17.14 -2.83
N ALA A 14 5.28 -18.31 -2.27
CA ALA A 14 6.57 -18.59 -1.63
C ALA A 14 7.73 -18.46 -2.64
N HIS A 15 7.54 -18.94 -3.86
CA HIS A 15 8.52 -18.79 -4.94
C HIS A 15 8.76 -17.31 -5.30
N HIS A 16 7.71 -16.51 -5.44
CA HIS A 16 7.84 -15.08 -5.69
C HIS A 16 8.51 -14.33 -4.53
N ALA A 17 8.15 -14.65 -3.29
CA ALA A 17 8.79 -14.07 -2.10
C ALA A 17 10.28 -14.41 -2.05
N TRP A 18 10.65 -15.66 -2.31
CA TRP A 18 12.05 -16.07 -2.36
C TRP A 18 12.83 -15.41 -3.49
N SER A 19 12.23 -15.32 -4.68
CA SER A 19 12.85 -14.61 -5.80
C SER A 19 12.99 -13.11 -5.53
N GLY A 20 12.05 -12.49 -4.83
CA GLY A 20 12.12 -11.09 -4.41
C GLY A 20 13.25 -10.86 -3.41
N ASN A 21 13.31 -11.71 -2.39
CA ASN A 21 14.35 -11.64 -1.35
C ASN A 21 15.77 -11.74 -1.93
N LYS A 22 15.98 -12.57 -2.97
CA LYS A 22 17.28 -12.67 -3.67
C LYS A 22 17.67 -11.39 -4.43
N LYS A 23 16.71 -10.55 -4.79
CA LYS A 23 16.93 -9.31 -5.54
C LYS A 23 17.17 -8.11 -4.63
N THR A 24 16.71 -8.17 -3.38
CA THR A 24 16.91 -7.13 -2.37
C THR A 24 18.36 -7.11 -1.89
N LYS A 25 19.07 -5.99 -2.11
CA LYS A 25 20.46 -5.83 -1.65
C LYS A 25 20.60 -4.81 -0.52
N ASP A 26 19.73 -3.80 -0.49
CA ASP A 26 19.74 -2.73 0.49
C ASP A 26 18.34 -2.39 1.02
N LEU A 27 18.26 -1.40 1.91
CA LEU A 27 17.00 -0.96 2.52
C LEU A 27 16.09 -0.25 1.50
N SER A 28 16.64 0.42 0.48
CA SER A 28 15.85 1.08 -0.56
C SER A 28 15.14 0.07 -1.45
N ASP A 29 15.83 -1.01 -1.83
CA ASP A 29 15.26 -2.16 -2.52
C ASP A 29 14.13 -2.81 -1.71
N TYR A 30 14.28 -2.89 -0.39
CA TYR A 30 13.28 -3.49 0.49
C TYR A 30 12.05 -2.61 0.69
N TYR A 31 12.23 -1.33 1.03
CA TYR A 31 11.13 -0.43 1.40
C TYR A 31 10.41 0.19 0.20
N VAL A 32 11.16 0.56 -0.85
CA VAL A 32 10.61 1.31 -2.00
C VAL A 32 10.88 0.64 -3.35
N GLY A 33 11.36 -0.61 -3.33
CA GLY A 33 11.63 -1.36 -4.56
C GLY A 33 12.73 -0.72 -5.43
N GLY A 34 13.67 -0.02 -4.79
CA GLY A 34 14.73 0.71 -5.47
C GLY A 34 14.24 1.88 -6.33
N ARG A 35 12.98 2.33 -6.13
CA ARG A 35 12.31 3.41 -6.89
C ARG A 35 12.22 3.18 -8.41
N ASN A 36 12.45 1.95 -8.88
CA ASN A 36 12.50 1.58 -10.29
C ASN A 36 11.21 0.89 -10.80
N MET A 37 10.20 0.72 -9.93
CA MET A 37 8.94 0.08 -10.32
C MET A 37 8.09 1.02 -11.20
N GLY A 38 7.58 0.48 -12.30
CA GLY A 38 6.65 1.20 -13.17
C GLY A 38 5.32 1.49 -12.46
N GLY A 39 4.70 2.63 -12.80
CA GLY A 39 3.47 3.10 -12.13
C GLY A 39 2.32 2.08 -12.10
N TRP A 40 2.18 1.27 -13.16
CA TRP A 40 1.18 0.20 -13.22
C TRP A 40 1.41 -0.92 -12.18
N VAL A 41 2.67 -1.29 -11.93
CA VAL A 41 3.02 -2.31 -10.93
C VAL A 41 2.71 -1.80 -9.53
N ILE A 42 3.02 -0.53 -9.27
CA ILE A 42 2.69 0.14 -8.00
C ILE A 42 1.16 0.22 -7.82
N GLY A 43 0.42 0.55 -8.88
CA GLY A 43 -1.05 0.55 -8.91
C GLY A 43 -1.66 -0.80 -8.55
N LEU A 44 -1.16 -1.87 -9.18
CA LEU A 44 -1.61 -3.23 -8.89
C LEU A 44 -1.29 -3.62 -7.44
N SER A 45 -0.09 -3.30 -6.95
CA SER A 45 0.30 -3.58 -5.56
C SER A 45 -0.59 -2.81 -4.57
N PHE A 46 -0.89 -1.55 -4.85
CA PHE A 46 -1.79 -0.75 -4.02
C PHE A 46 -3.18 -1.37 -3.95
N PHE A 47 -3.74 -1.78 -5.09
CA PHE A 47 -5.04 -2.44 -5.13
C PHE A 47 -5.01 -3.80 -4.40
N ALA A 48 -3.95 -4.58 -4.55
CA ALA A 48 -3.78 -5.84 -3.83
C ALA A 48 -3.76 -5.65 -2.31
N THR A 49 -3.10 -4.59 -1.81
CA THR A 49 -3.11 -4.23 -0.38
C THR A 49 -4.50 -3.78 0.08
N TYR A 50 -5.24 -3.05 -0.76
CA TYR A 50 -6.61 -2.63 -0.45
C TYR A 50 -7.61 -3.81 -0.47
N ALA A 51 -7.40 -4.77 -1.35
CA ALA A 51 -8.25 -5.95 -1.51
C ALA A 51 -8.03 -6.93 -0.34
N SER A 52 -8.87 -6.81 0.68
CA SER A 52 -8.86 -7.69 1.85
C SER A 52 -10.18 -8.45 2.00
N THR A 53 -10.23 -9.41 2.91
CA THR A 53 -11.48 -10.11 3.29
C THR A 53 -12.57 -9.12 3.71
N ASN A 54 -12.21 -8.00 4.34
CA ASN A 54 -13.17 -6.94 4.70
C ASN A 54 -13.80 -6.31 3.45
N SER A 55 -13.01 -6.06 2.41
CA SER A 55 -13.50 -5.45 1.17
C SER A 55 -14.50 -6.37 0.44
N PHE A 56 -14.34 -7.69 0.56
CA PHE A 56 -15.26 -8.65 -0.06
C PHE A 56 -16.48 -8.96 0.83
N VAL A 57 -16.24 -9.45 2.04
CA VAL A 57 -17.29 -9.87 2.97
C VAL A 57 -17.98 -8.67 3.61
N GLY A 58 -17.20 -7.70 4.11
CA GLY A 58 -17.75 -6.53 4.79
C GLY A 58 -18.60 -5.66 3.87
N PHE A 59 -18.18 -5.42 2.62
CA PHE A 59 -18.97 -4.61 1.70
C PHE A 59 -20.26 -5.32 1.29
N SER A 60 -20.21 -6.64 1.06
CA SER A 60 -21.41 -7.43 0.78
C SER A 60 -22.42 -7.41 1.94
N GLY A 61 -21.94 -7.51 3.18
CA GLY A 61 -22.78 -7.41 4.38
C GLY A 61 -23.43 -6.02 4.51
N ARG A 62 -22.65 -4.95 4.29
CA ARG A 62 -23.18 -3.59 4.29
C ARG A 62 -24.19 -3.33 3.17
N THR A 63 -23.98 -3.89 1.97
CA THR A 63 -24.97 -3.84 0.89
C THR A 63 -26.24 -4.59 1.26
N TYR A 64 -26.15 -5.70 1.99
CA TYR A 64 -27.32 -6.43 2.48
C TYR A 64 -28.15 -5.56 3.46
N ASP A 65 -27.48 -4.88 4.39
CA ASP A 65 -28.16 -4.06 5.40
C ASP A 65 -28.71 -2.73 4.85
N TRP A 66 -27.93 -2.02 4.03
CA TRP A 66 -28.24 -0.66 3.57
C TRP A 66 -28.74 -0.59 2.12
N GLY A 67 -28.76 -1.73 1.42
CA GLY A 67 -29.24 -1.86 0.06
C GLY A 67 -28.30 -1.30 -1.01
N LEU A 68 -28.84 -1.13 -2.22
CA LEU A 68 -28.16 -0.60 -3.41
C LEU A 68 -27.44 0.74 -3.21
N PRO A 69 -27.92 1.71 -2.39
CA PRO A 69 -27.21 2.98 -2.19
C PRO A 69 -25.78 2.83 -1.67
N TRP A 70 -25.48 1.74 -0.93
CA TRP A 70 -24.11 1.49 -0.45
C TRP A 70 -23.10 1.31 -1.59
N LEU A 71 -23.54 0.89 -2.78
CA LEU A 71 -22.65 0.74 -3.94
C LEU A 71 -22.03 2.05 -4.41
N LEU A 72 -22.62 3.22 -4.08
CA LEU A 72 -22.04 4.53 -4.39
C LEU A 72 -20.69 4.77 -3.69
N PHE A 73 -20.38 4.00 -2.63
CA PHE A 73 -19.08 4.05 -1.97
C PHE A 73 -17.92 3.63 -2.90
N ILE A 74 -18.18 2.73 -3.84
CA ILE A 74 -17.16 2.21 -4.76
C ILE A 74 -16.65 3.31 -5.71
N PRO A 75 -17.49 3.98 -6.53
CA PRO A 75 -16.99 5.04 -7.41
C PRO A 75 -16.41 6.22 -6.63
N MET A 76 -16.94 6.53 -5.45
CA MET A 76 -16.40 7.59 -4.58
C MET A 76 -14.97 7.26 -4.10
N SER A 77 -14.75 6.04 -3.62
CA SER A 77 -13.42 5.61 -3.14
C SER A 77 -12.40 5.55 -4.27
N VAL A 78 -12.80 5.09 -5.47
CA VAL A 78 -11.96 5.11 -6.67
C VAL A 78 -11.61 6.54 -7.07
N ALA A 79 -12.61 7.45 -7.12
CA ALA A 79 -12.37 8.85 -7.46
C ALA A 79 -11.41 9.53 -6.48
N PHE A 80 -11.57 9.28 -5.18
CA PHE A 80 -10.69 9.84 -4.15
C PHE A 80 -9.27 9.27 -4.25
N CYS A 81 -9.12 7.96 -4.50
CA CYS A 81 -7.81 7.34 -4.73
C CYS A 81 -7.12 7.93 -5.96
N LEU A 82 -7.84 8.10 -7.07
CA LEU A 82 -7.29 8.72 -8.28
C LEU A 82 -6.87 10.17 -8.03
N PHE A 83 -7.68 10.94 -7.28
CA PHE A 83 -7.32 12.29 -6.88
C PHE A 83 -6.03 12.31 -6.07
N ALA A 84 -5.90 11.45 -5.06
CA ALA A 84 -4.67 11.34 -4.27
C ALA A 84 -3.46 10.94 -5.14
N TRP A 85 -3.66 10.01 -6.09
CA TRP A 85 -2.59 9.56 -6.98
C TRP A 85 -2.12 10.65 -7.96
N ILE A 86 -3.03 11.46 -8.48
CA ILE A 86 -2.70 12.49 -9.46
C ILE A 86 -2.16 13.75 -8.79
N VAL A 87 -2.70 14.13 -7.63
CA VAL A 87 -2.40 15.42 -7.01
C VAL A 87 -1.34 15.33 -5.91
N VAL A 88 -1.40 14.29 -5.08
CA VAL A 88 -0.56 14.15 -3.89
C VAL A 88 0.67 13.30 -4.17
N ALA A 89 0.50 12.14 -4.79
CA ALA A 89 1.59 11.18 -4.99
C ALA A 89 2.80 11.73 -5.78
N PRO A 90 2.66 12.55 -6.85
CA PRO A 90 3.81 13.04 -7.60
C PRO A 90 4.66 14.01 -6.77
N ARG A 91 4.00 14.89 -6.00
CA ARG A 91 4.68 15.81 -5.08
C ARG A 91 5.36 15.04 -3.96
N LEU A 92 4.65 14.11 -3.34
CA LEU A 92 5.21 13.29 -2.26
C LEU A 92 6.42 12.49 -2.75
N ARG A 93 6.35 11.86 -3.94
CA ARG A 93 7.48 11.15 -4.55
C ARG A 93 8.71 12.04 -4.73
N SER A 94 8.53 13.26 -5.28
CA SER A 94 9.66 14.18 -5.46
C SER A 94 10.32 14.58 -4.13
N PHE A 95 9.54 14.79 -3.08
CA PHE A 95 10.09 15.15 -1.78
C PHE A 95 10.77 13.97 -1.09
N THR A 96 10.18 12.77 -1.15
CA THR A 96 10.76 11.59 -0.51
C THR A 96 12.04 11.14 -1.20
N GLU A 97 12.16 11.39 -2.50
CA GLU A 97 13.40 11.17 -3.26
C GLU A 97 14.48 12.20 -2.91
N ALA A 98 14.12 13.49 -2.81
CA ALA A 98 15.07 14.55 -2.45
C ALA A 98 15.65 14.42 -1.02
N MET A 99 14.85 13.89 -0.08
CA MET A 99 15.26 13.70 1.32
C MET A 99 15.70 12.26 1.64
N ASP A 100 15.74 11.38 0.62
CA ASP A 100 15.94 9.93 0.76
C ASP A 100 15.16 9.27 1.92
N SER A 101 13.93 9.73 2.13
CA SER A 101 13.06 9.20 3.18
C SER A 101 12.44 7.88 2.73
N LEU A 102 12.59 6.82 3.53
CA LEU A 102 12.03 5.50 3.24
C LEU A 102 10.65 5.28 3.86
N THR A 103 10.32 5.99 4.94
CA THR A 103 9.05 5.85 5.66
C THR A 103 8.32 7.17 5.83
N VAL A 104 7.00 7.11 6.10
CA VAL A 104 6.19 8.33 6.36
C VAL A 104 6.69 9.09 7.60
N PRO A 105 7.02 8.43 8.74
CA PRO A 105 7.63 9.12 9.88
C PRO A 105 8.96 9.80 9.54
N ASP A 106 9.82 9.15 8.74
CA ASP A 106 11.09 9.76 8.32
C ASP A 106 10.86 10.99 7.46
N PHE A 107 9.92 10.92 6.51
CA PHE A 107 9.51 12.07 5.70
C PHE A 107 9.06 13.25 6.58
N ILE A 108 8.22 12.99 7.59
CA ILE A 108 7.75 14.03 8.52
C ILE A 108 8.92 14.58 9.35
N GLY A 109 9.79 13.71 9.84
CA GLY A 109 10.98 14.08 10.59
C GLY A 109 11.91 15.03 9.82
N PHE A 110 12.22 14.69 8.57
CA PHE A 110 13.08 15.50 7.70
C PHE A 110 12.38 16.78 7.23
N ARG A 111 11.08 16.71 6.95
CA ARG A 111 10.33 17.88 6.47
C ARG A 111 10.20 18.99 7.52
N PHE A 112 10.10 18.62 8.79
CA PHE A 112 9.93 19.55 9.91
C PHE A 112 11.17 19.68 10.80
N ASP A 113 12.27 19.01 10.44
CA ASP A 113 13.52 18.96 11.22
C ASP A 113 13.28 18.67 12.71
N SER A 114 12.37 17.74 13.00
CA SER A 114 11.88 17.49 14.36
C SER A 114 11.81 16.01 14.69
N THR A 115 12.66 15.60 15.65
CA THR A 115 12.65 14.23 16.20
C THR A 115 11.34 13.93 16.92
N THR A 116 10.74 14.92 17.60
CA THR A 116 9.43 14.75 18.26
C THR A 116 8.32 14.45 17.26
N ALA A 117 8.29 15.17 16.13
CA ALA A 117 7.31 14.93 15.07
C ALA A 117 7.51 13.54 14.42
N ARG A 118 8.76 13.12 14.22
CA ARG A 118 9.11 11.78 13.73
C ARG A 118 8.61 10.68 14.67
N VAL A 119 8.89 10.78 15.97
CA VAL A 119 8.45 9.79 16.97
C VAL A 119 6.94 9.76 17.05
N PHE A 120 6.27 10.91 17.07
CA PHE A 120 4.81 10.96 17.10
C PHE A 120 4.18 10.32 15.86
N ALA A 121 4.70 10.61 14.67
CA ALA A 121 4.26 9.96 13.44
C ALA A 121 4.52 8.45 13.45
N ALA A 122 5.68 8.01 13.96
CA ALA A 122 6.00 6.59 14.09
C ALA A 122 5.03 5.87 15.04
N MET A 123 4.67 6.51 16.15
CA MET A 123 3.67 5.97 17.09
C MET A 123 2.30 5.82 16.44
N ILE A 124 1.85 6.83 15.67
CA ILE A 124 0.57 6.75 14.95
C ILE A 124 0.57 5.59 13.95
N VAL A 125 1.64 5.43 13.18
CA VAL A 125 1.72 4.35 12.17
C VAL A 125 1.81 2.96 12.83
N MET A 126 2.40 2.87 14.02
CA MET A 126 2.58 1.60 14.74
C MET A 126 1.29 1.11 15.42
N ILE A 127 0.34 2.01 15.73
CA ILE A 127 -0.92 1.66 16.39
C ILE A 127 -1.98 1.42 15.29
N PRO A 128 -2.35 0.16 14.99
CA PRO A 128 -3.37 -0.16 14.00
C PRO A 128 -4.79 0.19 14.46
#